data_AF-A0A7J2XB84-F1
#
_entry.id   AF-A0A7J2XB84-F1
#
_cell.length_a   1.000
_cell.length_b   1.000
_cell.length_c   1.000
_cell.angle_alpha   90.00
_cell.angle_beta   90.00
_cell.angle_gamma   90.00
#
_symmetry.space_group_name_H-M   'P 1'
#
loop_
_entity.id
_entity.type
_entity.pdbx_description
1 polymer ?
#
loop_
_entity_poly.entity_id
_entity_poly.type
_entity_poly.pdbx_seq_one_letter_code
_entity_poly.pdbx_strand_id
1 'polypeptide(L)' 'QKAARFILKVLENAENNAEYKGLDPNNMIISHISAYKGREIEGIMPRAYGRATKKNEQTTNIEIVLEEVE' A
#
# COMPACT_ATOMS: atom_id res chain seq x y z
N GLN A 1 3.54 -13.81 0.35
CA GLN A 1 4.37 -12.64 0.66
C GLN A 1 4.25 -11.46 -0.34
N LYS A 2 3.12 -11.24 -1.04
CA LYS A 2 2.97 -10.07 -1.96
C LYS A 2 2.80 -8.75 -1.18
N ALA A 3 1.90 -8.73 -0.20
CA ALA A 3 1.56 -7.52 0.57
C ALA A 3 2.73 -6.99 1.42
N ALA A 4 3.39 -7.85 2.19
CA ALA A 4 4.52 -7.48 3.05
C ALA A 4 5.63 -6.73 2.29
N ARG A 5 5.95 -7.15 1.06
CA ARG A 5 6.94 -6.47 0.22
C ARG A 5 6.54 -5.04 -0.14
N PHE A 6 5.26 -4.80 -0.41
CA PHE A 6 4.78 -3.44 -0.70
C PHE A 6 4.69 -2.59 0.55
N ILE A 7 4.32 -3.17 1.70
CA ILE A 7 4.30 -2.46 2.99
C ILE A 7 5.72 -2.04 3.37
N LEU A 8 6.71 -2.94 3.24
CA LEU A 8 8.12 -2.62 3.49
C LEU A 8 8.59 -1.44 2.64
N LYS A 9 8.25 -1.44 1.35
CA LYS A 9 8.59 -0.31 0.46
C LYS A 9 7.96 1.01 0.95
N VAL A 10 6.74 1.00 1.49
CA VAL A 10 6.12 2.23 2.02
C VAL A 10 6.84 2.68 3.29
N LEU A 11 7.23 1.74 4.17
CA LEU A 11 8.00 2.04 5.37
C LEU A 11 9.38 2.63 5.05
N GLU A 12 10.13 2.04 4.12
CA GLU A 12 11.43 2.58 3.65
C GLU A 12 11.27 4.00 3.11
N ASN A 13 10.19 4.30 2.37
CA ASN A 13 9.92 5.66 1.91
C ASN A 13 9.57 6.61 3.07
N ALA A 14 8.85 6.14 4.08
CA ALA A 14 8.51 6.94 5.25
C ALA A 14 9.75 7.27 6.09
N GLU A 15 10.67 6.32 6.27
CA GLU A 15 11.98 6.51 6.89
C GLU A 15 12.83 7.54 6.12
N ASN A 16 12.99 7.39 4.81
CA ASN A 16 13.71 8.35 3.98
C ASN A 16 13.11 9.77 4.07
N ASN A 17 11.78 9.88 4.16
CA ASN A 17 11.10 11.17 4.35
C ASN A 17 11.33 11.78 5.73
N ALA A 18 11.44 10.95 6.77
CA ALA A 18 11.78 11.37 8.12
C ALA A 18 13.22 11.90 8.19
N GLU A 19 14.19 11.15 7.65
CA GLU A 19 15.58 11.57 7.55
C GLU A 19 15.74 12.87 6.78
N TYR A 20 15.03 13.02 5.65
CA TYR A 20 15.04 14.24 4.85
C TYR A 20 14.51 15.46 5.64
N LYS A 21 13.58 15.25 6.57
CA LYS A 21 13.06 16.29 7.47
C LYS A 21 13.96 16.56 8.67
N GLY A 22 15.07 15.83 8.82
CA GLY A 22 15.99 15.95 9.95
C GLY A 22 15.50 15.29 11.25
N LEU A 23 14.54 14.37 11.14
CA LEU A 23 14.01 13.59 12.26
C LEU A 23 14.79 12.26 12.38
N ASP A 24 14.82 11.64 13.56
CA ASP A 24 15.50 10.35 13.78
C ASP A 24 14.52 9.18 13.61
N PRO A 25 14.63 8.37 12.53
CA PRO A 25 13.72 7.25 12.30
C PRO A 25 13.75 6.18 13.40
N ASN A 26 14.86 6.07 14.15
CA ASN A 26 14.99 5.07 15.21
C ASN A 26 14.10 5.38 16.42
N ASN A 27 13.72 6.65 16.60
CA ASN A 27 12.84 7.12 17.67
C ASN A 27 11.39 7.27 17.20
N MET A 28 11.06 6.81 15.99
CA MET A 28 9.70 6.87 15.45
C MET A 28 8.93 5.57 15.66
N ILE A 29 7.62 5.73 15.87
CA ILE A 29 6.67 4.62 15.88
C ILE A 29 5.60 4.83 14.82
N ILE A 30 5.01 3.72 14.36
CA ILE A 30 3.82 3.76 13.51
C ILE A 30 2.63 4.12 14.40
N SER A 31 2.17 5.36 14.33
CA SER A 31 0.97 5.80 15.07
C SER A 31 -0.32 5.33 14.40
N HIS A 32 -0.31 5.30 13.07
CA HIS A 32 -1.46 4.87 12.29
C HIS A 32 -1.05 4.15 11.00
N ILE A 33 -1.77 3.08 10.69
CA ILE A 33 -1.68 2.39 9.41
C ILE A 33 -3.07 1.97 8.95
N SER A 34 -3.41 2.31 7.71
CA SER A 34 -4.71 2.00 7.11
C SER A 34 -4.58 1.54 5.67
N ALA A 35 -5.51 0.66 5.26
CA ALA A 35 -5.61 0.17 3.90
C ALA A 35 -7.02 0.43 3.35
N TYR A 36 -7.09 1.10 2.20
CA TYR A 36 -8.35 1.47 1.55
C TYR A 36 -8.47 0.79 0.18
N LYS A 37 -9.70 0.53 -0.25
CA LYS A 37 -9.95 0.04 -1.62
C LYS A 37 -9.47 1.09 -2.62
N GLY A 38 -8.51 0.69 -3.46
CA GLY A 38 -8.00 1.51 -4.55
C GLY A 38 -8.85 1.37 -5.81
N ARG A 39 -8.33 1.89 -6.92
CA ARG A 39 -8.93 1.72 -8.24
C ARG A 39 -9.06 0.24 -8.60
N GLU A 40 -10.17 -0.11 -9.22
CA GLU A 40 -10.34 -1.42 -9.84
C GLU A 40 -9.85 -1.36 -11.29
N ILE A 41 -8.96 -2.28 -11.68
CA ILE A 41 -8.49 -2.40 -13.06
C ILE A 41 -9.41 -3.40 -13.74
N GLU A 42 -10.19 -2.92 -14.71
CA GLU A 42 -11.16 -3.77 -15.40
C GLU A 42 -10.47 -4.79 -16.30
N GLY A 43 -10.94 -6.03 -16.20
CA GLY A 43 -10.49 -7.14 -17.02
C GLY A 43 -11.67 -7.99 -17.46
N ILE A 44 -11.52 -8.66 -18.60
CA ILE A 44 -12.55 -9.53 -19.16
C ILE A 44 -11.96 -10.93 -19.33
N MET A 45 -12.72 -11.95 -18.93
CA MET A 45 -12.36 -13.35 -19.15
C MET A 45 -13.36 -14.00 -20.09
N PRO A 46 -12.94 -14.44 -21.29
CA PRO A 46 -13.76 -15.25 -22.18
C PRO A 46 -14.22 -16.54 -21.48
N ARG A 47 -15.45 -16.95 -21.76
CA ARG A 47 -16.09 -18.16 -21.26
C ARG A 47 -16.68 -18.96 -22.42
N ALA A 48 -17.02 -20.22 -22.14
CA ALA A 48 -17.72 -21.07 -23.10
C ALA A 48 -19.02 -20.42 -23.59
N TYR A 49 -19.46 -20.84 -24.78
CA TYR A 49 -20.67 -20.34 -25.44
C TYR A 49 -20.65 -18.82 -25.72
N GLY A 50 -19.49 -18.26 -26.05
CA GLY A 50 -19.34 -16.84 -26.44
C GLY A 50 -19.57 -15.83 -25.31
N ARG A 51 -19.61 -16.30 -24.06
CA ARG A 51 -19.86 -15.45 -22.89
C ARG A 51 -18.57 -14.76 -22.43
N ALA A 52 -18.70 -13.63 -21.75
CA ALA A 52 -17.60 -12.94 -21.12
C ALA A 52 -18.01 -12.52 -19.69
N THR A 53 -17.09 -12.67 -18.73
CA THR A 53 -17.31 -12.26 -17.33
C THR A 53 -16.20 -11.32 -16.87
N LYS A 54 -16.52 -10.39 -15.96
CA LYS A 54 -15.53 -9.51 -15.34
C LYS A 54 -14.45 -10.33 -14.62
N LYS A 55 -13.20 -9.95 -14.81
CA LYS A 55 -12.02 -10.48 -14.11
C LYS A 55 -11.13 -9.30 -13.75
N ASN A 56 -11.66 -8.49 -12.85
CA ASN A 56 -11.05 -7.24 -12.46
C ASN A 56 -9.94 -7.49 -11.43
N GLU A 57 -8.85 -6.72 -11.53
CA GLU A 57 -7.80 -6.69 -10.51
C GLU A 57 -8.14 -5.60 -9.49
N GLN A 58 -8.16 -5.97 -8.21
CA GLN A 58 -8.37 -5.03 -7.11
C GLN A 58 -7.03 -4.42 -6.71
N THR A 59 -6.98 -3.09 -6.61
CA THR A 59 -5.82 -2.39 -6.01
C THR A 59 -6.17 -1.88 -4.62
N THR A 60 -5.14 -1.55 -3.85
CA THR A 60 -5.26 -1.08 -2.46
C THR A 60 -4.35 0.11 -2.27
N ASN A 61 -4.87 1.17 -1.66
CA ASN A 61 -4.08 2.30 -1.19
C ASN A 61 -3.67 2.03 0.27
N ILE A 62 -2.43 2.33 0.62
CA ILE A 62 -1.90 2.15 1.97
C ILE A 62 -1.45 3.52 2.47
N GLU A 63 -1.86 3.87 3.68
CA GLU A 63 -1.46 5.08 4.38
C GLU A 63 -0.72 4.69 5.66
N ILE A 64 0.41 5.37 5.93
CA ILE A 64 1.24 5.19 7.12
C ILE A 64 1.54 6.55 7.70
N VAL A 65 1.34 6.70 9.01
CA VAL A 65 1.73 7.88 9.78
C VAL A 65 2.77 7.44 10.81
N LEU A 66 3.91 8.13 10.80
CA LEU A 66 4.98 7.97 11.78
C LEU A 66 4.96 9.16 12.73
N GLU A 67 5.13 8.89 14.02
CA GLU A 67 5.24 9.89 15.08
C GLU A 67 6.52 9.64 15.88
N GLU A 68 7.18 10.72 16.30
CA GLU A 68 8.32 10.63 17.22
C GLU A 68 7.82 10.29 18.63
N VAL A 69 8.52 9.38 19.29
CA VAL A 69 8.32 9.09 20.70
C VAL A 69 9.19 10.05 21.50
N GLU A 70 8.58 10.84 22.38
CA GLU A 70 9.29 11.66 23.39
C GLU A 70 10.03 10.80 24.43
#